data_AF-A0A1A8VMY7-F1
#
_entry.id   AF-A0A1A8VMY7-F1
#
_cell.length_a   1.000
_cell.length_b   1.000
_cell.length_c   1.000
_cell.angle_alpha   90.00
_cell.angle_beta   90.00
_cell.angle_gamma   90.00
#
_symmetry.space_group_name_H-M   'P 1'
#
loop_
_entity.id
_entity.type
_entity.pdbx_description
1 polymer ?
#
loop_
_entity_poly.entity_id
_entity_poly.type
_entity_poly.pdbx_seq_one_letter_code
_entity_poly.pdbx_strand_id
1 'polypeptide(L)'
;MLLGIPLNDEEKRKIISLNVINNLKDYIIFIKFKDEMIQLANEHFKIIATEKKKILLDNKNDLMRVLDANSQRSKLNLSQFRIMDITEYIMNELLNTIEKKRIEQEVYDHHCALYRDEYYDYRDRQFDAAFENMHSNWANNKLVKDLNPEWKKSKWNIWVHYFSDILQTLKIKDQMIYNSILHLKTISNSCKEIYDVLTGSLIDTYKEPFLSEYNSFIYSSIDEWNQKLEREKDKQSVNQNEQY
;
A
#
# COMPACT_ATOMS: atom_id res chain seq x y z
N MET A 1 -19.30 32.42 9.73
CA MET A 1 -18.24 31.66 10.45
C MET A 1 -18.40 30.23 10.01
N LEU A 2 -17.53 29.75 9.11
CA LEU A 2 -17.65 28.42 8.49
C LEU A 2 -17.16 27.40 9.53
N LEU A 3 -18.08 26.65 10.13
CA LEU A 3 -17.77 25.69 11.20
C LEU A 3 -17.56 24.31 10.56
N GLY A 4 -16.37 24.05 10.04
CA GLY A 4 -15.92 22.66 9.91
C GLY A 4 -15.51 22.12 11.29
N ILE A 5 -15.43 20.80 11.43
CA ILE A 5 -15.16 20.13 12.71
C ILE A 5 -13.66 19.76 12.75
N PRO A 6 -12.88 20.26 13.73
CA PRO A 6 -11.51 19.81 13.93
C PRO A 6 -11.49 18.31 14.26
N LEU A 7 -10.51 17.58 13.74
CA LEU A 7 -10.31 16.19 14.13
C LEU A 7 -9.91 16.10 15.60
N ASN A 8 -10.52 15.16 16.31
CA ASN A 8 -10.05 14.77 17.65
C ASN A 8 -8.85 13.82 17.55
N ASP A 9 -8.14 13.59 18.67
CA ASP A 9 -6.91 12.79 18.65
C ASP A 9 -7.14 11.31 18.30
N GLU A 10 -8.32 10.76 18.58
CA GLU A 10 -8.66 9.38 18.21
C GLU A 10 -8.80 9.24 16.70
N GLU A 11 -9.50 10.18 16.05
CA GLU A 11 -9.64 10.24 14.59
C GLU A 11 -8.28 10.41 13.91
N LYS A 12 -7.43 11.30 14.45
CA LYS A 12 -6.06 11.49 13.93
C LYS A 12 -5.26 10.20 14.03
N ARG A 13 -5.24 9.57 15.22
CA ARG A 13 -4.52 8.30 15.43
C ARG A 13 -5.02 7.20 14.51
N LYS A 14 -6.34 7.10 14.30
CA LYS A 14 -6.92 6.11 13.39
C LYS A 14 -6.43 6.31 11.96
N ILE A 15 -6.47 7.53 11.43
CA ILE A 15 -5.98 7.83 10.07
C ILE A 15 -4.47 7.54 9.96
N ILE A 16 -3.68 8.02 10.92
CA ILE A 16 -2.23 7.81 10.93
C ILE A 16 -1.88 6.32 11.04
N SER A 17 -2.66 5.54 11.79
CA SER A 17 -2.45 4.09 11.96
C SER A 17 -2.54 3.30 10.65
N LEU A 18 -3.25 3.84 9.65
CA LEU A 18 -3.31 3.25 8.31
C LEU A 18 -1.92 3.18 7.66
N ASN A 19 -0.97 4.01 8.10
CA ASN A 19 0.38 4.08 7.59
C ASN A 19 1.38 3.16 8.33
N VAL A 20 0.96 2.44 9.37
CA VAL A 20 1.86 1.59 10.17
C VAL A 20 2.15 0.27 9.46
N ILE A 21 3.43 -0.06 9.30
CA ILE A 21 3.90 -1.24 8.56
C ILE A 21 4.71 -2.16 9.47
N ASN A 22 4.13 -3.31 9.83
CA ASN A 22 4.85 -4.35 10.56
C ASN A 22 5.57 -5.31 9.60
N ASN A 23 4.94 -5.64 8.48
CA ASN A 23 5.47 -6.51 7.43
C ASN A 23 5.02 -5.95 6.08
N LEU A 24 5.97 -5.60 5.19
CA LEU A 24 5.64 -4.91 3.94
C LEU A 24 4.78 -5.78 3.04
N LYS A 25 5.17 -7.05 2.84
CA LYS A 25 4.45 -7.98 1.98
C LYS A 25 2.98 -8.16 2.39
N ASP A 26 2.73 -8.47 3.65
CA ASP A 26 1.37 -8.65 4.17
C ASP A 26 0.56 -7.35 4.12
N TYR A 27 1.23 -6.22 4.29
CA TYR A 27 0.63 -4.90 4.22
C TYR A 27 0.21 -4.53 2.78
N ILE A 28 1.08 -4.77 1.79
CA ILE A 28 0.77 -4.59 0.36
C ILE A 28 -0.39 -5.49 -0.07
N ILE A 29 -0.38 -6.77 0.34
CA ILE A 29 -1.47 -7.70 0.06
C ILE A 29 -2.79 -7.20 0.66
N PHE A 30 -2.75 -6.70 1.89
CA PHE A 30 -3.93 -6.13 2.54
C PHE A 30 -4.47 -4.89 1.82
N ILE A 31 -3.61 -3.96 1.40
CA ILE A 31 -4.03 -2.78 0.65
C ILE A 31 -4.73 -3.17 -0.65
N LYS A 32 -4.14 -4.10 -1.43
CA LYS A 32 -4.72 -4.59 -2.68
C LYS A 32 -6.12 -5.20 -2.46
N PHE A 33 -6.24 -6.05 -1.44
CA PHE A 33 -7.54 -6.63 -1.08
C PHE A 33 -8.56 -5.57 -0.67
N LYS A 34 -8.15 -4.61 0.17
CA LYS A 34 -9.02 -3.50 0.59
C LYS A 34 -9.50 -2.69 -0.63
N ASP A 35 -8.60 -2.36 -1.55
CA ASP A 35 -8.92 -1.63 -2.79
C ASP A 35 -9.94 -2.39 -3.65
N GLU A 36 -9.70 -3.67 -3.88
CA GLU A 36 -10.61 -4.54 -4.64
C GLU A 36 -12.01 -4.57 -4.03
N MET A 37 -12.11 -4.76 -2.71
CA MET A 37 -13.41 -4.79 -2.03
C MET A 37 -14.14 -3.45 -2.10
N ILE A 38 -13.41 -2.33 -2.00
CA ILE A 38 -13.97 -0.98 -2.15
C ILE A 38 -14.47 -0.77 -3.57
N GLN A 39 -13.71 -1.16 -4.59
CA GLN A 39 -14.11 -1.02 -5.99
C GLN A 39 -15.37 -1.84 -6.28
N LEU A 40 -15.43 -3.10 -5.83
CA LEU A 40 -16.62 -3.94 -5.98
C LEU A 40 -17.85 -3.31 -5.31
N ALA A 41 -17.69 -2.77 -4.10
CA ALA A 41 -18.78 -2.10 -3.40
C ALA A 41 -19.23 -0.82 -4.13
N ASN A 42 -18.28 0.01 -4.58
CA ASN A 42 -18.56 1.25 -5.29
C ASN A 42 -19.27 0.99 -6.63
N GLU A 43 -18.88 -0.03 -7.39
CA GLU A 43 -19.60 -0.44 -8.59
C GLU A 43 -21.02 -0.90 -8.28
N HIS A 44 -21.22 -1.66 -7.20
CA HIS A 44 -22.56 -2.04 -6.75
C HIS A 44 -23.41 -0.83 -6.38
N PHE A 45 -22.83 0.17 -5.70
CA PHE A 45 -23.54 1.37 -5.28
C PHE A 45 -23.97 2.26 -6.45
N LYS A 46 -23.29 2.22 -7.59
CA LYS A 46 -23.67 2.99 -8.78
C LYS A 46 -25.02 2.55 -9.38
N ILE A 47 -25.35 1.27 -9.28
CA ILE A 47 -26.49 0.66 -9.99
C ILE A 47 -27.76 0.47 -9.14
N ILE A 48 -27.66 0.68 -7.83
CA ILE A 48 -28.80 0.51 -6.91
C ILE A 48 -29.51 1.83 -6.59
N ALA A 49 -30.83 1.76 -6.39
CA ALA A 49 -31.65 2.91 -6.03
C ALA A 49 -31.30 3.46 -4.63
N THR A 50 -31.52 4.76 -4.43
CA THR A 50 -31.20 5.49 -3.19
C THR A 50 -31.85 4.89 -1.95
N GLU A 51 -33.08 4.39 -2.05
CA GLU A 51 -33.80 3.72 -0.95
C GLU A 51 -33.06 2.47 -0.51
N LYS A 52 -32.54 1.68 -1.46
CA LYS A 52 -31.76 0.49 -1.18
C LYS A 52 -30.40 0.83 -0.55
N LYS A 53 -29.77 1.93 -0.98
CA LYS A 53 -28.54 2.43 -0.35
C LYS A 53 -28.74 2.77 1.13
N LYS A 54 -29.87 3.42 1.47
CA LYS A 54 -30.21 3.72 2.87
C LYS A 54 -30.36 2.45 3.71
N ILE A 55 -31.03 1.42 3.18
CA ILE A 55 -31.14 0.13 3.88
C ILE A 55 -29.77 -0.52 4.08
N LEU A 56 -28.87 -0.45 3.10
CA LEU A 56 -27.52 -1.00 3.23
C LEU A 56 -26.68 -0.31 4.30
N LEU A 57 -26.91 0.98 4.57
CA LEU A 57 -26.22 1.71 5.65
C LEU A 57 -26.53 1.14 7.04
N ASP A 58 -27.62 0.40 7.22
CA ASP A 58 -27.98 -0.23 8.50
C ASP A 58 -27.40 -1.65 8.64
N ASN A 59 -26.81 -2.21 7.58
CA ASN A 59 -26.41 -3.62 7.50
C ASN A 59 -24.89 -3.86 7.68
N LYS A 60 -24.25 -3.18 8.65
CA LYS A 60 -22.80 -3.30 8.92
C LYS A 60 -22.35 -4.76 9.10
N ASN A 61 -23.11 -5.56 9.86
CA ASN A 61 -22.76 -6.94 10.17
C ASN A 61 -22.78 -7.86 8.93
N ASP A 62 -23.66 -7.59 7.98
CA ASP A 62 -23.74 -8.37 6.74
C ASP A 62 -22.54 -8.09 5.85
N LEU A 63 -22.16 -6.81 5.73
CA LEU A 63 -20.95 -6.42 5.02
C LEU A 63 -19.70 -7.04 5.66
N MET A 64 -19.59 -7.03 7.00
CA MET A 64 -18.49 -7.70 7.70
C MET A 64 -18.42 -9.20 7.38
N ARG A 65 -19.57 -9.91 7.38
CA ARG A 65 -19.62 -11.35 7.04
C ARG A 65 -19.21 -11.61 5.59
N VAL A 66 -19.62 -10.76 4.66
CA VAL A 66 -19.23 -10.86 3.24
C VAL A 66 -17.73 -10.62 3.07
N LEU A 67 -17.17 -9.60 3.74
CA LEU A 67 -15.74 -9.29 3.67
C LEU A 67 -14.89 -10.42 4.26
N ASP A 68 -15.29 -10.98 5.40
CA ASP A 68 -14.62 -12.13 6.01
C ASP A 68 -14.66 -13.35 5.07
N ALA A 69 -15.82 -13.69 4.51
CA ALA A 69 -15.93 -14.78 3.54
C ALA A 69 -15.04 -14.58 2.29
N ASN A 70 -14.94 -13.35 1.79
CA ASN A 70 -14.06 -13.03 0.65
C ASN A 70 -12.58 -13.09 1.02
N SER A 71 -12.20 -12.65 2.23
CA SER A 71 -10.81 -12.75 2.67
C SER A 71 -10.39 -14.22 2.80
N GLN A 72 -11.25 -15.08 3.37
CA GLN A 72 -11.01 -16.52 3.47
C GLN A 72 -10.86 -17.19 2.09
N ARG A 73 -11.72 -16.86 1.13
CA ARG A 73 -11.60 -17.34 -0.27
C ARG A 73 -10.28 -16.92 -0.92
N SER A 74 -9.82 -15.72 -0.60
CA SER A 74 -8.54 -15.17 -1.07
C SER A 74 -7.34 -15.68 -0.26
N LYS A 75 -7.57 -16.60 0.69
CA LYS A 75 -6.56 -17.13 1.64
C LYS A 75 -5.90 -16.03 2.48
N LEU A 76 -6.62 -14.93 2.70
CA LEU A 76 -6.25 -13.83 3.59
C LEU A 76 -7.01 -14.00 4.90
N ASN A 77 -6.30 -14.50 5.91
CA ASN A 77 -6.82 -14.57 7.28
C ASN A 77 -6.71 -13.16 7.91
N LEU A 78 -7.66 -12.29 7.58
CA LEU A 78 -7.72 -10.94 8.13
C LEU A 78 -8.24 -10.96 9.56
N SER A 79 -7.66 -10.11 10.41
CA SER A 79 -8.20 -9.90 11.75
C SER A 79 -9.54 -9.17 11.69
N GLN A 80 -10.37 -9.35 12.72
CA GLN A 80 -11.63 -8.62 12.86
C GLN A 80 -11.45 -7.10 12.77
N PHE A 81 -10.32 -6.59 13.29
CA PHE A 81 -9.96 -5.17 13.18
C PHE A 81 -9.84 -4.71 11.72
N ARG A 82 -9.15 -5.48 10.87
CA ARG A 82 -8.99 -5.17 9.43
C ARG A 82 -10.31 -5.28 8.68
N ILE A 83 -11.14 -6.27 9.00
CA ILE A 83 -12.48 -6.39 8.41
C ILE A 83 -13.35 -5.18 8.78
N MET A 84 -13.31 -4.75 10.04
CA MET A 84 -14.04 -3.57 10.52
C MET A 84 -13.57 -2.29 9.85
N ASP A 85 -12.26 -2.10 9.67
CA ASP A 85 -11.69 -0.97 8.94
C ASP A 85 -12.19 -0.89 7.49
N ILE A 86 -12.16 -2.01 6.74
CA ILE A 86 -12.69 -2.05 5.37
C ILE A 86 -14.19 -1.74 5.35
N THR A 87 -14.93 -2.33 6.29
CA THR A 87 -16.37 -2.12 6.43
C THR A 87 -16.69 -0.64 6.62
N GLU A 88 -16.05 0.02 7.58
CA GLU A 88 -16.29 1.43 7.87
C GLU A 88 -15.91 2.32 6.69
N TYR A 89 -14.83 1.99 5.98
CA TYR A 89 -14.47 2.69 4.76
C TYR A 89 -15.58 2.60 3.71
N ILE A 90 -16.04 1.39 3.38
CA ILE A 90 -17.11 1.17 2.38
C ILE A 90 -18.42 1.86 2.77
N MET A 91 -18.77 1.83 4.06
CA MET A 91 -19.99 2.47 4.56
C MET A 91 -19.92 4.00 4.41
N ASN A 92 -18.74 4.60 4.62
CA ASN A 92 -18.53 6.02 4.38
C ASN A 92 -18.59 6.39 2.90
N GLU A 93 -18.04 5.55 2.01
CA GLU A 93 -18.21 5.73 0.56
C GLU A 93 -19.69 5.72 0.17
N LEU A 94 -20.47 4.75 0.70
CA LEU A 94 -21.91 4.67 0.48
C LEU A 94 -22.63 5.93 0.96
N LEU A 95 -22.33 6.39 2.18
CA LEU A 95 -22.92 7.59 2.78
C LEU A 95 -22.70 8.82 1.90
N ASN A 96 -21.48 8.99 1.37
CA ASN A 96 -21.13 10.09 0.49
C ASN A 96 -21.89 10.07 -0.85
N THR A 97 -22.38 8.91 -1.31
CA THR A 97 -23.25 8.86 -2.50
C THR A 97 -24.67 9.35 -2.25
N ILE A 98 -25.09 9.46 -0.98
CA ILE A 98 -26.45 9.85 -0.59
C ILE A 98 -26.48 11.29 -0.07
N GLU A 99 -25.43 11.71 0.64
CA GLU A 99 -25.36 13.02 1.27
C GLU A 99 -24.86 14.10 0.31
N LYS A 100 -25.52 15.27 0.33
CA LYS A 100 -25.03 16.44 -0.38
C LYS A 100 -23.88 17.09 0.37
N LYS A 101 -22.80 17.39 -0.35
CA LYS A 101 -21.68 18.18 0.18
C LYS A 101 -22.11 19.63 0.36
N ARG A 102 -21.66 20.26 1.45
CA ARG A 102 -21.84 21.70 1.70
C ARG A 102 -20.76 22.48 0.93
N ILE A 103 -21.07 23.70 0.49
CA ILE A 103 -20.13 24.55 -0.28
C ILE A 103 -18.84 24.78 0.52
N GLU A 104 -18.94 24.98 1.83
CA GLU A 104 -17.79 25.15 2.72
C GLU A 104 -16.85 23.94 2.70
N GLN A 105 -17.41 22.75 2.62
CA GLN A 105 -16.63 21.52 2.58
C GLN A 105 -15.84 21.43 1.27
N GLU A 106 -16.38 21.92 0.16
CA GLU A 106 -15.63 21.96 -1.11
C GLU A 106 -14.37 22.83 -1.01
N VAL A 107 -14.45 23.95 -0.27
CA VAL A 107 -13.28 24.81 -0.01
C VAL A 107 -12.26 24.09 0.87
N TYR A 108 -12.69 23.42 1.94
CA TYR A 108 -11.77 22.66 2.80
C TYR A 108 -11.12 21.49 2.08
N ASP A 109 -11.87 20.76 1.25
CA ASP A 109 -11.36 19.64 0.47
C ASP A 109 -10.34 20.11 -0.56
N HIS A 110 -10.56 21.27 -1.18
CA HIS A 110 -9.58 21.88 -2.07
C HIS A 110 -8.26 22.18 -1.36
N HIS A 111 -8.31 22.78 -0.17
CA HIS A 111 -7.10 23.02 0.62
C HIS A 111 -6.44 21.71 1.07
N CYS A 112 -7.23 20.71 1.44
CA CYS A 112 -6.72 19.39 1.81
C CYS A 112 -5.99 18.71 0.65
N ALA A 113 -6.48 18.89 -0.59
CA ALA A 113 -5.81 18.40 -1.79
C ALA A 113 -4.42 19.05 -2.00
N LEU A 114 -4.24 20.32 -1.64
CA LEU A 114 -2.91 20.97 -1.72
C LEU A 114 -1.90 20.30 -0.77
N TYR A 115 -2.29 20.05 0.49
CA TYR A 115 -1.42 19.36 1.46
C TYR A 115 -1.11 17.91 1.03
N ARG A 116 -2.10 17.23 0.45
CA ARG A 116 -1.91 15.91 -0.15
C ARG A 116 -0.85 15.93 -1.26
N ASP A 117 -0.96 16.89 -2.17
CA ASP A 117 -0.06 16.99 -3.32
C ASP A 117 1.39 17.28 -2.87
N GLU A 118 1.56 18.19 -1.91
CA GLU A 118 2.87 18.45 -1.28
C GLU A 118 3.48 17.18 -0.65
N TYR A 119 2.67 16.40 0.07
CA TYR A 119 3.09 15.12 0.64
C TYR A 119 3.45 14.09 -0.44
N TYR A 120 2.65 13.97 -1.50
CA TYR A 120 2.90 13.01 -2.59
C TYR A 120 4.20 13.33 -3.32
N ASP A 121 4.45 14.61 -3.59
CA ASP A 121 5.68 15.08 -4.21
C ASP A 121 6.90 14.78 -3.31
N TYR A 122 6.79 15.03 -2.02
CA TYR A 122 7.85 14.70 -1.06
C TYR A 122 8.12 13.19 -1.02
N ARG A 123 7.07 12.38 -0.87
CA ARG A 123 7.12 10.92 -0.83
C ARG A 123 7.79 10.34 -2.07
N ASP A 124 7.36 10.75 -3.26
CA ASP A 124 7.89 10.22 -4.51
C ASP A 124 9.39 10.53 -4.65
N ARG A 125 9.84 11.74 -4.29
CA ARG A 125 11.27 12.07 -4.24
C ARG A 125 12.06 11.17 -3.28
N GLN A 126 11.51 10.85 -2.12
CA GLN A 126 12.18 9.96 -1.16
C GLN A 126 12.28 8.52 -1.69
N PHE A 127 11.22 8.01 -2.33
CA PHE A 127 11.22 6.67 -2.91
C PHE A 127 12.14 6.56 -4.14
N ASP A 128 12.21 7.58 -4.99
CA ASP A 128 13.14 7.64 -6.11
C ASP A 128 14.59 7.63 -5.61
N ALA A 129 14.90 8.46 -4.60
CA ALA A 129 16.23 8.46 -3.99
C ALA A 129 16.59 7.11 -3.36
N ALA A 130 15.64 6.45 -2.69
CA ALA A 130 15.84 5.12 -2.14
C ALA A 130 16.12 4.07 -3.23
N PHE A 131 15.36 4.11 -4.33
CA PHE A 131 15.53 3.22 -5.47
C PHE A 131 16.92 3.37 -6.11
N GLU A 132 17.37 4.60 -6.36
CA GLU A 132 18.70 4.87 -6.91
C GLU A 132 19.82 4.39 -5.98
N ASN A 133 19.65 4.56 -4.66
CA ASN A 133 20.59 4.02 -3.68
C ASN A 133 20.66 2.49 -3.72
N MET A 134 19.51 1.80 -3.86
CA MET A 134 19.45 0.35 -4.02
C MET A 134 20.08 -0.10 -5.35
N HIS A 135 19.88 0.64 -6.43
CA HIS A 135 20.49 0.36 -7.72
C HIS A 135 22.02 0.46 -7.64
N SER A 136 22.51 1.56 -7.07
CA SER A 136 23.95 1.78 -6.85
C SER A 136 24.56 0.70 -5.93
N ASN A 137 23.85 0.30 -4.87
CA ASN A 137 24.28 -0.79 -4.01
C ASN A 137 24.35 -2.10 -4.81
N TRP A 138 23.32 -2.46 -5.59
CA TRP A 138 23.32 -3.68 -6.41
C TRP A 138 24.46 -3.72 -7.42
N ALA A 139 24.79 -2.58 -8.02
CA ALA A 139 25.90 -2.48 -8.95
C ALA A 139 27.25 -2.71 -8.27
N ASN A 140 27.46 -2.12 -7.08
CA ASN A 140 28.79 -1.94 -6.48
C ASN A 140 29.06 -2.78 -5.22
N ASN A 141 28.07 -3.47 -4.68
CA ASN A 141 28.19 -4.22 -3.43
C ASN A 141 29.15 -5.44 -3.59
N LYS A 142 30.06 -5.59 -2.64
CA LYS A 142 31.08 -6.66 -2.62
C LYS A 142 30.48 -8.06 -2.62
N LEU A 143 29.28 -8.25 -2.07
CA LEU A 143 28.57 -9.54 -2.04
C LEU A 143 28.19 -10.03 -3.45
N VAL A 144 27.99 -9.10 -4.39
CA VAL A 144 27.48 -9.38 -5.73
C VAL A 144 28.49 -9.03 -6.82
N LYS A 145 29.75 -8.82 -6.44
CA LYS A 145 30.82 -8.37 -7.36
C LYS A 145 31.18 -9.43 -8.40
N ASP A 146 31.13 -10.71 -8.02
CA ASP A 146 31.54 -11.85 -8.86
C ASP A 146 30.35 -12.49 -9.60
N LEU A 147 29.14 -11.94 -9.42
CA LEU A 147 27.97 -12.41 -10.16
C LEU A 147 28.10 -12.03 -11.64
N ASN A 148 27.66 -12.94 -12.52
CA ASN A 148 27.63 -12.68 -13.95
C ASN A 148 26.81 -11.40 -14.27
N PRO A 149 27.29 -10.51 -15.17
CA PRO A 149 26.59 -9.26 -15.49
C PRO A 149 25.16 -9.44 -16.03
N GLU A 150 24.93 -10.44 -16.89
CA GLU A 150 23.59 -10.72 -17.44
C GLU A 150 22.66 -11.28 -16.36
N TRP A 151 23.19 -12.08 -15.43
CA TRP A 151 22.45 -12.49 -14.23
C TRP A 151 22.06 -11.28 -13.38
N LYS A 152 23.01 -10.38 -13.12
CA LYS A 152 22.76 -9.16 -12.34
C LYS A 152 21.67 -8.29 -12.97
N LYS A 153 21.74 -8.11 -14.29
CA LYS A 153 20.76 -7.36 -15.06
C LYS A 153 19.37 -8.00 -15.01
N SER A 154 19.28 -9.32 -15.21
CA SER A 154 18.02 -10.06 -15.15
C SER A 154 17.36 -9.95 -13.77
N LYS A 155 18.13 -10.14 -12.69
CA LYS A 155 17.62 -10.01 -11.33
C LYS A 155 17.21 -8.59 -10.98
N TRP A 156 17.98 -7.60 -11.41
CA TRP A 156 17.59 -6.20 -11.23
C TRP A 156 16.27 -5.89 -11.92
N ASN A 157 16.03 -6.35 -13.14
CA ASN A 157 14.75 -6.14 -13.82
C ASN A 157 13.57 -6.71 -13.04
N ILE A 158 13.73 -7.89 -12.43
CA ILE A 158 12.71 -8.48 -11.55
C ILE A 158 12.46 -7.57 -10.34
N TRP A 159 13.52 -7.06 -9.71
CA TRP A 159 13.41 -6.10 -8.61
C TRP A 159 12.70 -4.82 -9.03
N VAL A 160 13.03 -4.24 -10.18
CA VAL A 160 12.36 -3.03 -10.69
C VAL A 160 10.86 -3.24 -10.82
N HIS A 161 10.43 -4.36 -11.40
CA HIS A 161 9.00 -4.68 -11.53
C HIS A 161 8.33 -4.84 -10.16
N TYR A 162 8.97 -5.56 -9.23
CA TYR A 162 8.45 -5.76 -7.89
C TYR A 162 8.35 -4.44 -7.10
N PHE A 163 9.40 -3.64 -7.11
CA PHE A 163 9.43 -2.34 -6.42
C PHE A 163 8.39 -1.38 -7.00
N SER A 164 8.24 -1.34 -8.33
CA SER A 164 7.20 -0.54 -8.98
C SER A 164 5.78 -0.95 -8.55
N ASP A 165 5.51 -2.25 -8.40
CA ASP A 165 4.23 -2.77 -7.92
C ASP A 165 3.96 -2.36 -6.46
N ILE A 166 5.00 -2.40 -5.60
CA ILE A 166 4.92 -1.88 -4.23
C ILE A 166 4.56 -0.40 -4.25
N LEU A 167 5.30 0.43 -5.00
CA LEU A 167 5.07 1.87 -5.05
C LEU A 167 3.66 2.21 -5.54
N GLN A 168 3.19 1.52 -6.58
CA GLN A 168 1.83 1.73 -7.08
C GLN A 168 0.77 1.38 -6.02
N THR A 169 1.00 0.31 -5.27
CA THR A 169 0.10 -0.08 -4.17
C THR A 169 0.12 0.94 -3.03
N LEU A 170 1.29 1.50 -2.71
CA LEU A 170 1.38 2.56 -1.69
C LEU A 170 0.65 3.84 -2.14
N LYS A 171 0.67 4.18 -3.43
CA LYS A 171 -0.13 5.29 -3.98
C LYS A 171 -1.64 5.07 -3.80
N ILE A 172 -2.11 3.83 -3.99
CA ILE A 172 -3.51 3.46 -3.71
C ILE A 172 -3.84 3.69 -2.23
N LYS A 173 -2.99 3.20 -1.32
CA LYS A 173 -3.13 3.43 0.12
C LYS A 173 -3.16 4.93 0.45
N ASP A 174 -2.29 5.72 -0.15
CA ASP A 174 -2.23 7.17 0.08
C ASP A 174 -3.51 7.87 -0.36
N GLN A 175 -4.14 7.41 -1.45
CA GLN A 175 -5.44 7.89 -1.88
C GLN A 175 -6.55 7.48 -0.89
N MET A 176 -6.49 6.27 -0.33
CA MET A 176 -7.43 5.85 0.71
C MET A 176 -7.29 6.68 1.98
N ILE A 177 -6.08 7.06 2.37
CA ILE A 177 -5.85 7.98 3.51
C ILE A 177 -6.52 9.31 3.24
N TYR A 178 -6.28 9.90 2.07
CA TYR A 178 -6.92 11.15 1.66
C TYR A 178 -8.45 11.06 1.73
N ASN A 179 -9.04 10.03 1.11
CA ASN A 179 -10.48 9.82 1.13
C ASN A 179 -11.01 9.62 2.57
N SER A 180 -10.26 8.92 3.43
CA SER A 180 -10.61 8.74 4.85
C SER A 180 -10.64 10.06 5.60
N ILE A 181 -9.77 11.00 5.28
CA ILE A 181 -9.82 12.38 5.82
C ILE A 181 -11.08 13.09 5.32
N LEU A 182 -11.38 12.98 4.02
CA LEU A 182 -12.58 13.60 3.44
C LEU A 182 -13.89 13.06 4.03
N HIS A 183 -13.93 11.76 4.36
CA HIS A 183 -15.08 11.12 5.00
C HIS A 183 -15.44 11.78 6.34
N LEU A 184 -14.47 12.38 7.04
CA LEU A 184 -14.67 13.05 8.32
C LEU A 184 -15.16 14.50 8.17
N LYS A 185 -15.22 15.04 6.95
CA LYS A 185 -15.69 16.41 6.67
C LYS A 185 -15.02 17.46 7.57
N THR A 186 -13.71 17.31 7.73
CA THR A 186 -12.92 18.14 8.65
C THR A 186 -12.50 19.47 8.03
N ILE A 187 -11.98 20.37 8.86
CA ILE A 187 -11.34 21.61 8.42
C ILE A 187 -9.97 21.37 7.80
N SER A 188 -9.55 22.29 6.94
CA SER A 188 -8.24 22.27 6.28
C SER A 188 -7.07 22.13 7.25
N ASN A 189 -7.12 22.78 8.41
CA ASN A 189 -6.03 22.71 9.40
C ASN A 189 -5.82 21.30 9.96
N SER A 190 -6.90 20.57 10.24
CA SER A 190 -6.76 19.19 10.71
C SER A 190 -6.24 18.26 9.63
N CYS A 191 -6.62 18.48 8.36
CA CYS A 191 -6.01 17.78 7.23
C CYS A 191 -4.50 18.08 7.14
N LYS A 192 -4.10 19.36 7.28
CA LYS A 192 -2.69 19.75 7.31
C LYS A 192 -1.91 19.01 8.40
N GLU A 193 -2.42 18.98 9.63
CA GLU A 193 -1.77 18.28 10.75
C GLU A 193 -1.52 16.80 10.45
N ILE A 194 -2.46 16.12 9.78
CA ILE A 194 -2.26 14.72 9.35
C ILE A 194 -1.10 14.63 8.36
N TYR A 195 -1.06 15.48 7.34
CA TYR A 195 0.00 15.44 6.34
C TYR A 195 1.36 15.88 6.87
N ASP A 196 1.41 16.82 7.81
CA ASP A 196 2.64 17.20 8.52
C ASP A 196 3.20 15.99 9.29
N VAL A 197 2.34 15.24 9.99
CA VAL A 197 2.75 14.00 10.69
C VAL A 197 3.22 12.93 9.71
N LEU A 198 2.47 12.66 8.64
CA LEU A 198 2.84 11.67 7.62
C LEU A 198 4.17 12.01 6.94
N THR A 199 4.42 13.30 6.69
CA THR A 199 5.67 13.81 6.13
C THR A 199 6.83 13.57 7.11
N GLY A 200 6.64 13.96 8.37
CA GLY A 200 7.65 13.81 9.42
C GLY A 200 7.99 12.35 9.73
N SER A 201 7.03 11.44 9.61
CA SER A 201 7.23 10.01 9.91
C SER A 201 7.57 9.14 8.70
N LEU A 202 7.63 9.70 7.49
CA LEU A 202 7.74 8.92 6.25
C LEU A 202 8.95 7.98 6.27
N ILE A 203 10.14 8.53 6.52
CA ILE A 203 11.39 7.75 6.47
C ILE A 203 11.36 6.63 7.51
N ASP A 204 10.99 6.94 8.75
CA ASP A 204 10.96 5.96 9.83
C ASP A 204 9.94 4.84 9.57
N THR A 205 8.81 5.17 8.93
CA THR A 205 7.77 4.20 8.58
C THR A 205 8.26 3.17 7.56
N TYR A 206 9.01 3.62 6.55
CA TYR A 206 9.29 2.82 5.37
C TYR A 206 10.71 2.26 5.32
N LYS A 207 11.67 2.87 6.02
CA LYS A 207 13.08 2.48 5.97
C LYS A 207 13.30 0.99 6.24
N GLU A 208 12.90 0.50 7.40
CA GLU A 208 13.17 -0.89 7.80
C GLU A 208 12.39 -1.91 6.92
N PRO A 209 11.09 -1.71 6.62
CA PRO A 209 10.38 -2.60 5.72
C PRO A 209 11.01 -2.72 4.33
N PHE A 210 11.43 -1.61 3.73
CA PHE A 210 12.07 -1.63 2.41
C PHE A 210 13.49 -2.23 2.44
N LEU A 211 14.28 -1.92 3.47
CA LEU A 211 15.61 -2.54 3.65
C LEU A 211 15.52 -4.05 3.80
N SER A 212 14.52 -4.53 4.56
CA SER A 212 14.27 -5.96 4.72
C SER A 212 14.03 -6.65 3.37
N GLU A 213 13.10 -6.13 2.56
CA GLU A 213 12.78 -6.68 1.24
C GLU A 213 13.98 -6.63 0.28
N TYR A 214 14.73 -5.53 0.29
CA TYR A 214 15.92 -5.40 -0.55
C TYR A 214 17.03 -6.37 -0.16
N ASN A 215 17.27 -6.56 1.15
CA ASN A 215 18.22 -7.55 1.63
C ASN A 215 17.78 -8.97 1.23
N SER A 216 16.50 -9.31 1.38
CA SER A 216 15.95 -10.60 0.92
C SER A 216 16.17 -10.80 -0.58
N PHE A 217 16.00 -9.75 -1.40
CA PHE A 217 16.31 -9.78 -2.82
C PHE A 217 17.80 -10.07 -3.11
N ILE A 218 18.71 -9.41 -2.40
CA ILE A 218 20.16 -9.65 -2.55
C ILE A 218 20.49 -11.12 -2.24
N TYR A 219 20.09 -11.59 -1.05
CA TYR A 219 20.46 -12.94 -0.59
C TYR A 219 19.85 -14.03 -1.48
N SER A 220 18.57 -13.92 -1.82
CA SER A 220 17.93 -14.88 -2.74
C SER A 220 18.60 -14.90 -4.13
N SER A 221 19.00 -13.74 -4.64
CA SER A 221 19.70 -13.66 -5.94
C SER A 221 21.09 -14.31 -5.92
N ILE A 222 21.79 -14.27 -4.78
CA ILE A 222 23.08 -14.94 -4.57
C ILE A 222 22.88 -16.46 -4.43
N ASP A 223 21.92 -16.88 -3.61
CA ASP A 223 21.65 -18.30 -3.37
C ASP A 223 21.23 -19.01 -4.65
N GLU A 224 20.35 -18.40 -5.44
CA GLU A 224 19.96 -18.92 -6.75
C GLU A 224 21.14 -19.04 -7.72
N TRP A 225 22.07 -18.09 -7.69
CA TRP A 225 23.27 -18.14 -8.51
C TRP A 225 24.18 -19.30 -8.12
N ASN A 226 24.42 -19.49 -6.82
CA ASN A 226 25.24 -20.57 -6.31
C ASN A 226 24.65 -21.93 -6.67
N GLN A 227 23.34 -22.11 -6.51
CA GLN A 227 22.65 -23.34 -6.93
C GLN A 227 22.77 -23.59 -8.44
N LYS A 228 22.75 -22.54 -9.26
CA LYS A 228 22.97 -22.66 -10.70
C LYS A 228 24.37 -23.17 -11.00
N LEU A 229 25.39 -22.60 -10.35
CA LEU A 229 26.79 -23.05 -10.51
C LEU A 229 27.00 -24.49 -10.07
N GLU A 230 26.39 -24.92 -8.95
CA GLU A 230 26.44 -26.30 -8.49
C GLU A 230 25.83 -27.27 -9.51
N ARG A 231 24.63 -26.96 -10.02
CA ARG A 231 23.97 -27.79 -11.04
C ARG A 231 24.76 -27.86 -12.35
N GLU A 232 25.47 -26.79 -12.72
CA GLU A 232 26.32 -26.78 -13.92
C GLU A 232 27.56 -27.65 -13.73
N LYS A 233 28.17 -27.65 -12.53
CA LYS A 233 29.27 -28.56 -12.18
C LYS A 233 28.83 -30.02 -12.19
N ASP A 234 27.66 -30.32 -11.62
CA ASP A 234 27.12 -31.69 -11.56
C ASP A 234 26.80 -32.24 -12.96
N LYS A 235 26.32 -31.40 -13.88
CA LYS A 235 26.09 -31.81 -15.28
C LYS A 235 27.39 -32.09 -16.04
N GLN A 236 28.45 -31.35 -15.73
CA GLN A 236 29.76 -31.56 -16.35
C GLN A 236 30.45 -32.83 -15.83
N SER A 237 30.27 -33.17 -14.55
CA SER A 237 30.83 -34.40 -13.97
C SER A 237 30.13 -35.67 -14.45
N VAL A 238 28.81 -35.63 -14.70
CA VAL A 238 28.06 -36.76 -15.29
C VAL A 238 28.48 -37.01 -16.74
N ASN A 239 28.59 -35.97 -17.58
CA ASN A 239 28.99 -36.11 -18.98
C ASN A 239 30.44 -36.59 -19.16
N GLN A 240 31.33 -36.34 -18.19
CA GLN A 240 32.71 -36.86 -18.21
C GLN A 240 32.78 -38.35 -17.85
N ASN A 241 31.83 -38.87 -17.08
CA ASN A 241 31.78 -40.30 -16.71
C ASN A 241 31.10 -41.18 -17.77
N GLU A 242 30.33 -40.60 -18.70
CA GLU A 242 29.71 -41.31 -19.83
C GLU A 242 30.63 -41.42 -21.07
N GLN A 243 31.81 -40.82 -21.03
CA GLN A 243 32.80 -40.84 -22.13
C GLN A 243 33.92 -41.90 -21.93
N TYR A 244 33.80 -42.76 -20.92
CA TYR A 244 34.74 -43.86 -20.62
C TYR A 244 34.06 -45.23 -20.64
#